data_AF-A0A7W7ETB3-F1
#
_entry.id   AF-A0A7W7ETB3-F1
#
_cell.length_a   1.000
_cell.length_b   1.000
_cell.length_c   1.000
_cell.angle_alpha   90.00
_cell.angle_beta   90.00
_cell.angle_gamma   90.00
#
_symmetry.space_group_name_H-M   'P 1'
#
loop_
_entity.id
_entity.type
_entity.pdbx_description
1 polymer ?
#
loop_
_entity_poly.entity_id
_entity_poly.type
_entity_poly.pdbx_seq_one_letter_code
_entity_poly.pdbx_strand_id
1 'polypeptide(L)'
;MGVDINRFTPCSSADRSRIRAAENLPADSYIAVVLTRFSPSDKADLIPLLLACAASHDGGKLRFVLLGGDDYRGAKGYVRLLKRYIAELGLCEIVQVKVVNDRDRIVQILRCADLFVSPADSVQETFGITPIEAMACGLPAIVSDWNGYRETVVNELTGYRIPTTFSNNSAVWDRFRWHSDFRKSHLALSQSVSIDAFEVLRICRQVAGSPNLGRRMATAARKLAVEQFGWQKVIEKYEIAWQDVTETSFLTEKSIQTSFDYFATFSHYATSIFSDEAPYQLTPSGRRIAAGGLVLPLLADLKDMLPVDLLMAVLEAFRTAPNSVGSLAHLGPMADTRFCVSWLVKQGFLEMALAPHVGPPC
;
A
#
# COMPACT_ATOMS: atom_id res chain seq x y z
N MET A 1 19.11 10.36 -0.60
CA MET A 1 17.99 10.90 0.22
C MET A 1 18.27 10.57 1.68
N GLY A 2 18.08 11.52 2.60
CA GLY A 2 18.43 11.36 4.03
C GLY A 2 17.35 11.85 4.99
N VAL A 3 17.56 11.59 6.28
CA VAL A 3 16.66 11.96 7.39
C VAL A 3 17.40 12.79 8.44
N ASP A 4 16.69 13.77 9.00
CA ASP A 4 17.13 14.50 10.20
C ASP A 4 16.86 13.65 11.45
N ILE A 5 17.90 12.96 11.91
CA ILE A 5 17.83 12.04 13.05
C ILE A 5 17.62 12.71 14.41
N ASN A 6 17.75 14.04 14.48
CA ASN A 6 17.49 14.82 15.69
C ASN A 6 16.01 15.22 15.75
N ARG A 7 15.43 15.56 14.59
CA ARG A 7 14.00 15.84 14.45
C ARG A 7 13.16 14.57 14.55
N PHE A 8 13.53 13.52 13.79
CA PHE A 8 12.89 12.21 13.85
C PHE A 8 13.64 11.36 14.85
N THR A 9 13.15 11.31 16.09
CA THR A 9 13.77 10.56 17.19
C THR A 9 12.69 10.02 18.11
N PRO A 10 12.86 8.84 18.74
CA PRO A 10 11.90 8.32 19.71
C PRO A 10 11.55 9.38 20.78
N CYS A 11 10.32 9.39 21.28
CA CYS A 11 9.92 10.26 22.39
C CYS A 11 9.90 9.52 23.72
N SER A 12 9.98 10.28 24.82
CA SER A 12 9.82 9.76 26.17
C SER A 12 8.39 9.24 26.40
N SER A 13 8.18 8.40 27.41
CA SER A 13 6.84 7.93 27.79
C SER A 13 5.90 9.08 28.20
N ALA A 14 6.44 10.12 28.84
CA ALA A 14 5.71 11.33 29.22
C ALA A 14 5.30 12.14 27.97
N ASP A 15 6.21 12.35 27.02
CA ASP A 15 5.90 13.01 25.75
C ASP A 15 4.89 12.22 24.94
N ARG A 16 5.05 10.90 24.85
CA ARG A 16 4.11 10.01 24.17
C ARG A 16 2.69 10.20 24.70
N SER A 17 2.53 10.20 26.02
CA SER A 17 1.21 10.38 26.67
C SER A 17 0.64 11.76 26.37
N ARG A 18 1.45 12.82 26.48
CA ARG A 18 1.05 14.20 26.17
C ARG A 18 0.65 14.39 24.71
N ILE A 19 1.42 13.85 23.76
CA ILE A 19 1.14 13.94 22.32
C ILE A 19 -0.14 13.17 21.99
N ARG A 20 -0.31 11.95 22.53
CA ARG A 20 -1.53 11.16 22.30
C ARG A 20 -2.77 11.91 22.80
N ALA A 21 -2.71 12.51 23.99
CA ALA A 21 -3.80 13.34 24.50
C ALA A 21 -4.08 14.54 23.59
N ALA A 22 -3.05 15.30 23.19
CA ALA A 22 -3.19 16.47 22.32
C ALA A 22 -3.76 16.12 20.93
N GLU A 23 -3.45 14.93 20.43
CA GLU A 23 -3.91 14.45 19.12
C GLU A 23 -5.20 13.60 19.21
N ASN A 24 -5.82 13.47 20.39
CA ASN A 24 -6.99 12.61 20.62
C ASN A 24 -6.77 11.17 20.13
N LEU A 25 -5.60 10.60 20.47
CA LEU A 25 -5.25 9.21 20.21
C LEU A 25 -5.47 8.37 21.48
N PRO A 26 -5.98 7.13 21.37
CA PRO A 26 -6.23 6.30 22.54
C PRO A 26 -4.94 5.92 23.27
N ALA A 27 -4.93 6.14 24.59
CA ALA A 27 -3.75 5.94 25.43
C ALA A 27 -3.31 4.47 25.49
N ASP A 28 -4.26 3.57 25.72
CA ASP A 28 -4.03 2.13 25.95
C ASP A 28 -4.06 1.27 24.68
N SER A 29 -3.96 1.90 23.51
CA SER A 29 -3.96 1.25 22.21
C SER A 29 -2.58 1.14 21.59
N TYR A 30 -2.43 0.14 20.73
CA TYR A 30 -1.28 -0.02 19.85
C TYR A 30 -1.57 0.72 18.55
N ILE A 31 -0.87 1.83 18.30
CA ILE A 31 -1.16 2.76 17.20
C ILE A 31 -0.31 2.43 15.98
N ALA A 32 -0.95 1.94 14.92
CA ALA A 32 -0.38 1.81 13.58
C ALA A 32 -0.67 3.07 12.76
N VAL A 33 0.36 3.86 12.45
CA VAL A 33 0.24 5.04 11.60
C VAL A 33 0.39 4.63 10.13
N VAL A 34 -0.59 5.00 9.32
CA VAL A 34 -0.51 4.97 7.86
C VAL A 34 -0.22 6.38 7.37
N LEU A 35 1.05 6.70 7.14
CA LEU A 35 1.44 8.03 6.67
C LEU A 35 1.41 8.09 5.14
N THR A 36 0.52 8.91 4.59
CA THR A 36 0.37 9.03 3.15
C THR A 36 -0.17 10.41 2.75
N ARG A 37 0.06 10.83 1.50
CA ARG A 37 -0.82 11.84 0.90
C ARG A 37 -2.10 11.10 0.52
N PHE A 38 -3.27 11.66 0.85
CA PHE A 38 -4.55 11.03 0.53
C PHE A 38 -4.82 11.06 -0.99
N SER A 39 -4.11 10.23 -1.76
CA SER A 39 -4.19 10.08 -3.20
C SER A 39 -4.14 8.59 -3.57
N PRO A 40 -5.23 8.02 -4.12
CA PRO A 40 -5.24 6.63 -4.57
C PRO A 40 -4.50 6.43 -5.91
N SER A 41 -4.10 7.49 -6.61
CA SER A 41 -3.31 7.38 -7.86
C SER A 41 -1.79 7.47 -7.60
N ASP A 42 -1.39 8.31 -6.64
CA ASP A 42 0.02 8.65 -6.44
C ASP A 42 0.65 7.96 -5.22
N LYS A 43 -0.17 7.36 -4.35
CA LYS A 43 0.32 6.75 -3.11
C LYS A 43 -0.25 5.36 -2.87
N ALA A 44 -1.50 5.29 -2.46
CA ALA A 44 -2.12 4.03 -2.05
C ALA A 44 -3.64 4.14 -2.07
N ASP A 45 -4.28 3.11 -2.61
CA ASP A 45 -5.66 2.79 -2.28
C ASP A 45 -5.71 2.16 -0.87
N LEU A 46 -6.38 2.83 0.05
CA LEU A 46 -6.51 2.42 1.45
C LEU A 46 -7.79 1.65 1.71
N ILE A 47 -8.69 1.57 0.73
CA ILE A 47 -9.95 0.84 0.85
C ILE A 47 -9.71 -0.66 1.14
N PRO A 48 -8.78 -1.36 0.46
CA PRO A 48 -8.48 -2.75 0.80
C PRO A 48 -8.11 -2.96 2.28
N LEU A 49 -7.36 -2.03 2.88
CA LEU A 49 -7.03 -2.08 4.30
C LEU A 49 -8.26 -1.93 5.19
N LEU A 50 -9.19 -1.04 4.84
CA LEU A 50 -10.46 -0.89 5.57
C LEU A 50 -11.32 -2.16 5.46
N LEU A 51 -11.41 -2.75 4.27
CA LEU A 51 -12.15 -3.99 4.05
C LEU A 51 -11.57 -5.15 4.87
N ALA A 52 -10.24 -5.28 4.90
CA ALA A 52 -9.56 -6.28 5.73
C ALA A 52 -9.87 -6.07 7.23
N CYS A 53 -9.85 -4.81 7.71
CA CYS A 53 -10.22 -4.49 9.10
C CYS A 53 -11.66 -4.88 9.42
N ALA A 54 -12.60 -4.61 8.51
CA ALA A 54 -14.02 -4.91 8.69
C ALA A 54 -14.31 -6.42 8.66
N ALA A 55 -13.61 -7.16 7.81
CA ALA A 55 -13.79 -8.61 7.65
C ALA A 55 -13.29 -9.41 8.86
N SER A 56 -12.30 -8.88 9.59
CA SER A 56 -11.59 -9.64 10.62
C SER A 56 -11.51 -8.88 11.94
N HIS A 57 -12.57 -8.20 12.39
CA HIS A 57 -12.58 -7.47 13.67
C HIS A 57 -12.45 -8.42 14.88
N ASP A 58 -11.46 -8.20 15.76
CA ASP A 58 -11.16 -9.09 16.89
C ASP A 58 -11.26 -8.41 18.27
N GLY A 59 -11.68 -7.14 18.34
CA GLY A 59 -11.76 -6.40 19.60
C GLY A 59 -10.39 -6.12 20.23
N GLY A 60 -9.30 -6.37 19.51
CA GLY A 60 -7.94 -6.11 19.97
C GLY A 60 -7.66 -4.64 20.20
N LYS A 61 -6.46 -4.33 20.72
CA LYS A 61 -6.00 -2.95 21.00
C LYS A 61 -5.35 -2.23 19.81
N LEU A 62 -5.23 -2.90 18.66
CA LEU A 62 -4.67 -2.32 17.45
C LEU A 62 -5.61 -1.23 16.90
N ARG A 63 -5.06 -0.05 16.62
CA ARG A 63 -5.77 1.08 16.02
C ARG A 63 -4.96 1.64 14.88
N PHE A 64 -5.63 2.02 13.81
CA PHE A 64 -5.02 2.65 12.65
C PHE A 64 -5.27 4.16 12.66
N VAL A 65 -4.22 4.93 12.41
CA VAL A 65 -4.30 6.37 12.19
C VAL A 65 -3.87 6.65 10.75
N LEU A 66 -4.83 6.92 9.88
CA LEU A 66 -4.56 7.37 8.51
C LEU A 66 -4.15 8.84 8.59
N LEU A 67 -2.88 9.13 8.34
CA LEU A 67 -2.25 10.42 8.60
C LEU A 67 -1.69 11.01 7.30
N GLY A 68 -1.99 12.28 7.04
CA GLY A 68 -1.23 13.10 6.10
C GLY A 68 -2.05 14.17 5.42
N GLY A 69 -1.49 14.78 4.39
CA GLY A 69 -2.12 15.90 3.70
C GLY A 69 -3.25 15.46 2.77
N ASP A 70 -4.29 16.28 2.67
CA ASP A 70 -5.28 16.13 1.60
C ASP A 70 -4.61 16.45 0.25
N ASP A 71 -4.99 15.72 -0.78
CA ASP A 71 -4.43 15.94 -2.10
C ASP A 71 -5.03 17.22 -2.73
N TYR A 72 -4.23 18.29 -2.72
CA TYR A 72 -4.57 19.55 -3.39
C TYR A 72 -4.71 19.41 -4.92
N ARG A 73 -4.27 18.28 -5.52
CA ARG A 73 -4.17 18.09 -6.98
C ARG A 73 -5.29 17.27 -7.63
N GLY A 74 -6.31 16.84 -6.88
CA GLY A 74 -7.57 16.43 -7.51
C GLY A 74 -8.29 15.20 -6.99
N ALA A 75 -7.78 14.49 -5.97
CA ALA A 75 -8.57 13.45 -5.30
C ALA A 75 -9.68 14.05 -4.39
N LYS A 76 -10.45 15.03 -4.91
CA LYS A 76 -11.47 15.78 -4.19
C LYS A 76 -12.50 14.81 -3.60
N GLY A 77 -12.39 14.56 -2.31
CA GLY A 77 -13.33 13.71 -1.58
C GLY A 77 -12.85 12.29 -1.32
N TYR A 78 -11.61 11.91 -1.62
CA TYR A 78 -11.07 10.63 -1.17
C TYR A 78 -11.07 10.52 0.36
N VAL A 79 -10.65 11.58 1.07
CA VAL A 79 -10.79 11.63 2.54
C VAL A 79 -12.25 11.48 2.99
N ARG A 80 -13.20 12.11 2.29
CA ARG A 80 -14.64 11.97 2.60
C ARG A 80 -15.12 10.54 2.35
N LEU A 81 -14.66 9.92 1.26
CA LEU A 81 -14.94 8.52 0.94
C LEU A 81 -14.40 7.61 2.04
N LEU A 82 -13.13 7.74 2.43
CA LEU A 82 -12.55 6.95 3.52
C LEU A 82 -13.33 7.11 4.82
N LYS A 83 -13.68 8.34 5.22
CA LYS A 83 -14.49 8.59 6.42
C LYS A 83 -15.88 7.94 6.34
N ARG A 84 -16.53 8.01 5.17
CA ARG A 84 -17.81 7.36 4.92
C ARG A 84 -17.70 5.84 5.03
N TYR A 85 -16.69 5.24 4.40
CA TYR A 85 -16.42 3.81 4.48
C TYR A 85 -16.12 3.35 5.90
N ILE A 86 -15.33 4.11 6.65
CA ILE A 86 -15.05 3.82 8.06
C ILE A 86 -16.35 3.79 8.87
N ALA A 87 -17.28 4.72 8.64
CA ALA A 87 -18.56 4.74 9.33
C ALA A 87 -19.47 3.57 8.90
N GLU A 88 -19.63 3.34 7.59
CA GLU A 88 -20.49 2.28 7.04
C GLU A 88 -20.00 0.87 7.40
N LEU A 89 -18.68 0.68 7.54
CA LEU A 89 -18.07 -0.58 7.96
C LEU A 89 -17.97 -0.73 9.50
N GLY A 90 -18.44 0.23 10.28
CA GLY A 90 -18.37 0.18 11.75
C GLY A 90 -16.95 0.27 12.33
N LEU A 91 -16.03 0.92 11.61
CA LEU A 91 -14.61 1.01 11.96
C LEU A 91 -14.23 2.28 12.72
N CYS A 92 -15.18 3.11 13.15
CA CYS A 92 -14.91 4.39 13.82
C CYS A 92 -14.03 4.25 15.08
N GLU A 93 -14.15 3.13 15.80
CA GLU A 93 -13.33 2.84 16.98
C GLU A 93 -11.97 2.26 16.63
N ILE A 94 -11.72 1.84 15.39
CA ILE A 94 -10.48 1.20 14.95
C ILE A 94 -9.63 2.13 14.11
N VAL A 95 -10.25 2.90 13.21
CA VAL A 95 -9.56 3.68 12.18
C VAL A 95 -9.92 5.15 12.32
N GLN A 96 -8.91 5.98 12.56
CA GLN A 96 -9.04 7.43 12.62
C GLN A 96 -8.38 8.09 11.40
N VAL A 97 -9.06 9.04 10.77
CA VAL A 97 -8.50 9.84 9.67
C VAL A 97 -8.06 11.20 10.19
N LYS A 98 -6.77 11.51 10.04
CA LYS A 98 -6.15 12.78 10.41
C LYS A 98 -5.54 13.46 9.19
N VAL A 99 -6.23 14.49 8.70
CA VAL A 99 -5.70 15.38 7.66
C VAL A 99 -4.77 16.40 8.30
N VAL A 100 -3.47 16.26 8.07
CA VAL A 100 -2.43 17.10 8.67
C VAL A 100 -1.41 17.47 7.59
N ASN A 101 -1.27 18.76 7.32
CA ASN A 101 -0.25 19.30 6.42
C ASN A 101 0.97 19.86 7.17
N ASP A 102 0.82 20.09 8.48
CA ASP A 102 1.89 20.56 9.35
C ASP A 102 2.90 19.43 9.61
N ARG A 103 4.13 19.67 9.17
CA ARG A 103 5.20 18.69 9.26
C ARG A 103 5.60 18.39 10.70
N ASP A 104 5.57 19.37 11.59
CA ASP A 104 5.94 19.16 12.98
C ASP A 104 4.90 18.30 13.70
N ARG A 105 3.61 18.52 13.42
CA ARG A 105 2.55 17.64 13.92
C ARG A 105 2.67 16.21 13.40
N ILE A 106 2.99 16.02 12.11
CA ILE A 106 3.26 14.67 11.57
C ILE A 106 4.40 14.00 12.34
N VAL A 107 5.50 14.73 12.58
CA VAL A 107 6.63 14.22 13.36
C VAL A 107 6.18 13.83 14.77
N GLN A 108 5.42 14.67 15.47
CA GLN A 108 4.91 14.33 16.81
C GLN A 108 4.08 13.04 16.80
N ILE A 109 3.18 12.89 15.83
CA ILE A 109 2.33 11.69 15.72
C ILE A 109 3.19 10.45 15.45
N LEU A 110 4.17 10.53 14.53
CA LEU A 110 5.12 9.42 14.30
C LEU A 110 5.87 9.05 15.57
N ARG A 111 6.36 10.03 16.33
CA ARG A 111 7.13 9.79 17.56
C ARG A 111 6.33 9.08 18.65
N CYS A 112 5.00 9.23 18.67
CA CYS A 112 4.12 8.62 19.68
C CYS A 112 3.38 7.35 19.19
N ALA A 113 3.56 6.96 17.94
CA ALA A 113 3.01 5.74 17.36
C ALA A 113 3.76 4.49 17.84
N ASP A 114 3.25 3.32 17.49
CA ASP A 114 3.85 2.01 17.81
C ASP A 114 4.36 1.27 16.58
N LEU A 115 3.77 1.55 15.42
CA LEU A 115 4.02 0.86 14.16
C LEU A 115 3.77 1.81 13.00
N PHE A 116 4.58 1.69 11.96
CA PHE A 116 4.39 2.39 10.70
C PHE A 116 3.87 1.42 9.65
N VAL A 117 2.92 1.86 8.84
CA VAL A 117 2.33 1.07 7.75
C VAL A 117 2.32 1.91 6.47
N SER A 118 2.80 1.36 5.36
CA SER A 118 2.73 2.01 4.05
C SER A 118 2.41 1.00 2.95
N PRO A 119 1.11 0.79 2.64
CA PRO A 119 0.67 -0.14 1.62
C PRO A 119 0.68 0.53 0.23
N ALA A 120 1.83 1.07 -0.17
CA ALA A 120 1.97 1.75 -1.46
C ALA A 120 1.71 0.79 -2.63
N ASP A 121 0.92 1.25 -3.59
CA ASP A 121 0.56 0.50 -4.81
C ASP A 121 0.87 1.30 -6.08
N SER A 122 1.54 2.44 -5.95
CA SER A 122 1.88 3.33 -7.06
C SER A 122 3.33 3.14 -7.51
N VAL A 123 3.54 3.06 -8.83
CA VAL A 123 4.87 3.10 -9.46
C VAL A 123 5.64 4.39 -9.15
N GLN A 124 4.96 5.45 -8.68
CA GLN A 124 5.59 6.70 -8.26
C GLN A 124 6.30 6.61 -6.90
N GLU A 125 6.02 5.58 -6.10
CA GLU A 125 6.69 5.40 -4.81
C GLU A 125 8.07 4.75 -5.01
N THR A 126 9.05 5.61 -5.30
CA THR A 126 10.38 5.19 -5.76
C THR A 126 11.41 5.07 -4.65
N PHE A 127 11.39 5.97 -3.65
CA PHE A 127 12.39 5.96 -2.58
C PHE A 127 11.81 5.69 -1.19
N GLY A 128 10.61 6.21 -0.88
CA GLY A 128 10.03 5.95 0.42
C GLY A 128 10.73 6.63 1.59
N ILE A 129 10.84 7.96 1.58
CA ILE A 129 11.42 8.70 2.72
C ILE A 129 10.62 8.48 4.02
N THR A 130 9.31 8.24 3.93
CA THR A 130 8.43 8.09 5.08
C THR A 130 8.75 6.84 5.94
N PRO A 131 9.06 5.65 5.37
CA PRO A 131 9.64 4.55 6.12
C PRO A 131 10.90 4.94 6.91
N ILE A 132 11.87 5.63 6.29
CA ILE A 132 13.12 6.01 6.96
C ILE A 132 12.84 6.97 8.13
N GLU A 133 11.92 7.93 7.95
CA GLU A 133 11.50 8.86 9.00
C GLU A 133 10.83 8.13 10.17
N ALA A 134 9.98 7.15 9.88
CA ALA A 134 9.36 6.30 10.88
C ALA A 134 10.39 5.42 11.61
N MET A 135 11.32 4.81 10.87
CA MET A 135 12.43 4.04 11.44
C MET A 135 13.30 4.93 12.33
N ALA A 136 13.57 6.17 11.93
CA ALA A 136 14.25 7.15 12.76
C ALA A 136 13.44 7.51 14.02
N CYS A 137 12.11 7.50 14.00
CA CYS A 137 11.30 7.58 15.22
C CYS A 137 11.30 6.28 16.07
N GLY A 138 11.98 5.22 15.63
CA GLY A 138 12.02 3.93 16.30
C GLY A 138 10.76 3.09 16.06
N LEU A 139 10.11 3.27 14.91
CA LEU A 139 8.94 2.46 14.54
C LEU A 139 9.38 1.27 13.67
N PRO A 140 8.88 0.04 13.95
CA PRO A 140 8.86 -1.01 12.96
C PRO A 140 8.00 -0.59 11.76
N ALA A 141 8.37 -1.05 10.56
CA ALA A 141 7.68 -0.67 9.32
C ALA A 141 7.03 -1.88 8.63
N ILE A 142 5.73 -1.82 8.35
CA ILE A 142 5.04 -2.78 7.47
C ILE A 142 4.77 -2.07 6.16
N VAL A 143 5.45 -2.49 5.11
CA VAL A 143 5.45 -1.77 3.83
C VAL A 143 5.18 -2.74 2.70
N SER A 144 4.73 -2.23 1.56
CA SER A 144 4.70 -3.02 0.33
C SER A 144 6.08 -3.55 -0.02
N ASP A 145 6.16 -4.78 -0.49
CA ASP A 145 7.37 -5.33 -1.11
C ASP A 145 7.53 -4.78 -2.52
N TRP A 146 7.83 -3.48 -2.58
CA TRP A 146 7.76 -2.66 -3.79
C TRP A 146 8.95 -1.71 -3.86
N ASN A 147 9.71 -1.77 -4.95
CA ASN A 147 10.83 -0.86 -5.28
C ASN A 147 11.62 -0.33 -4.06
N GLY A 148 11.58 0.98 -3.79
CA GLY A 148 12.44 1.67 -2.83
C GLY A 148 12.24 1.25 -1.38
N TYR A 149 11.12 0.59 -1.08
CA TYR A 149 10.93 -0.01 0.24
C TYR A 149 11.84 -1.22 0.45
N ARG A 150 12.25 -1.93 -0.61
CA ARG A 150 13.21 -3.05 -0.54
C ARG A 150 14.61 -2.60 -0.12
N GLU A 151 14.98 -1.38 -0.47
CA GLU A 151 16.29 -0.81 -0.14
C GLU A 151 16.35 -0.25 1.29
N THR A 152 15.20 0.09 1.88
CA THR A 152 15.13 0.78 3.17
C THR A 152 14.66 -0.12 4.31
N VAL A 153 13.67 -0.98 4.06
CA VAL A 153 13.10 -1.88 5.07
C VAL A 153 13.64 -3.30 4.88
N VAL A 154 14.52 -3.70 5.79
CA VAL A 154 15.04 -5.08 5.86
C VAL A 154 13.96 -5.97 6.47
N ASN A 155 13.45 -6.91 5.66
CA ASN A 155 12.37 -7.82 6.03
C ASN A 155 12.74 -8.64 7.27
N GLU A 156 11.79 -8.79 8.19
CA GLU A 156 11.87 -9.47 9.49
C GLU A 156 12.87 -8.88 10.50
N LEU A 157 13.72 -7.94 10.09
CA LEU A 157 14.69 -7.27 10.95
C LEU A 157 14.20 -5.91 11.43
N THR A 158 13.81 -5.04 10.50
CA THR A 158 13.36 -3.66 10.78
C THR A 158 11.84 -3.50 10.65
N GLY A 159 11.18 -4.55 10.17
CA GLY A 159 9.79 -4.51 9.76
C GLY A 159 9.45 -5.68 8.84
N TYR A 160 8.35 -5.58 8.11
CA TYR A 160 7.92 -6.58 7.13
C TYR A 160 7.64 -5.93 5.78
N ARG A 161 8.01 -6.63 4.71
CA ARG A 161 7.64 -6.31 3.34
C ARG A 161 6.53 -7.26 2.89
N ILE A 162 5.37 -6.71 2.58
CA ILE A 162 4.19 -7.49 2.20
C ILE A 162 4.19 -7.70 0.69
N PRO A 163 4.08 -8.95 0.20
CA PRO A 163 4.11 -9.25 -1.23
C PRO A 163 3.13 -8.40 -2.05
N THR A 164 3.60 -8.00 -3.24
CA THR A 164 2.79 -7.27 -4.21
C THR A 164 2.65 -8.06 -5.50
N THR A 165 1.52 -7.89 -6.17
CA THR A 165 1.27 -8.49 -7.49
C THR A 165 0.89 -7.40 -8.48
N PHE A 166 1.51 -7.39 -9.65
CA PHE A 166 1.22 -6.42 -10.71
C PHE A 166 0.55 -7.11 -11.90
N SER A 167 -0.63 -6.61 -12.28
CA SER A 167 -1.37 -7.04 -13.45
C SER A 167 -1.07 -6.19 -14.68
N ASN A 168 -0.88 -6.86 -15.82
CA ASN A 168 -0.69 -6.18 -17.10
C ASN A 168 -2.02 -5.69 -17.66
N ASN A 169 -2.44 -4.50 -17.26
CA ASN A 169 -3.62 -3.82 -17.81
C ASN A 169 -3.25 -2.67 -18.76
N SER A 170 -2.15 -2.78 -19.52
CA SER A 170 -1.68 -1.71 -20.43
C SER A 170 -2.76 -1.14 -21.33
N ALA A 171 -3.58 -2.02 -21.89
CA ALA A 171 -4.70 -1.64 -22.73
C ALA A 171 -5.79 -0.79 -22.03
N VAL A 172 -5.88 -0.80 -20.69
CA VAL A 172 -6.83 0.02 -19.92
C VAL A 172 -6.30 1.44 -19.77
N TRP A 173 -5.05 1.61 -19.33
CA TRP A 173 -4.50 2.96 -19.12
C TRP A 173 -4.03 3.64 -20.41
N ASP A 174 -3.70 2.88 -21.46
CA ASP A 174 -3.37 3.42 -22.79
C ASP A 174 -4.54 4.21 -23.40
N ARG A 175 -5.79 3.92 -23.01
CA ARG A 175 -7.00 4.68 -23.40
C ARG A 175 -6.92 6.14 -22.95
N PHE A 176 -6.22 6.41 -21.85
CA PHE A 176 -6.11 7.74 -21.25
C PHE A 176 -4.80 8.45 -21.61
N ARG A 177 -3.88 7.77 -22.28
CA ARG A 177 -2.55 8.29 -22.63
C ARG A 177 -2.59 9.57 -23.46
N TRP A 178 -3.58 9.71 -24.34
CA TRP A 178 -3.71 10.86 -25.26
C TRP A 178 -4.52 12.03 -24.70
N HIS A 179 -5.25 11.83 -23.60
CA HIS A 179 -6.15 12.84 -23.04
C HIS A 179 -5.47 13.81 -22.07
N SER A 180 -4.14 13.75 -21.92
CA SER A 180 -3.35 14.54 -20.97
C SER A 180 -3.76 14.40 -19.49
N ASP A 181 -4.70 13.50 -19.16
CA ASP A 181 -5.10 13.24 -17.78
C ASP A 181 -4.22 12.15 -17.17
N PHE A 182 -2.96 12.53 -16.92
CA PHE A 182 -1.95 11.70 -16.27
C PHE A 182 -2.48 11.00 -15.00
N ARG A 183 -3.42 11.62 -14.29
CA ARG A 183 -4.02 11.06 -13.06
C ARG A 183 -4.86 9.82 -13.34
N LYS A 184 -5.63 9.81 -14.43
CA LYS A 184 -6.41 8.63 -14.83
C LYS A 184 -5.50 7.46 -15.17
N SER A 185 -4.44 7.71 -15.93
CA SER A 185 -3.42 6.69 -16.21
C SER A 185 -2.77 6.16 -14.92
N HIS A 186 -2.40 7.05 -13.99
CA HIS A 186 -1.80 6.66 -12.72
C HIS A 186 -2.76 5.94 -11.76
N LEU A 187 -4.05 6.31 -11.77
CA LEU A 187 -5.06 5.60 -11.03
C LEU A 187 -5.21 4.18 -11.58
N ALA A 188 -5.34 4.00 -12.90
CA ALA A 188 -5.41 2.68 -13.51
C ALA A 188 -4.15 1.83 -13.22
N LEU A 189 -2.96 2.44 -13.22
CA LEU A 189 -1.70 1.79 -12.83
C LEU A 189 -1.74 1.34 -11.36
N SER A 190 -2.09 2.23 -10.43
CA SER A 190 -2.22 1.88 -9.01
C SER A 190 -3.24 0.75 -8.81
N GLN A 191 -4.39 0.82 -9.48
CA GLN A 191 -5.44 -0.20 -9.42
C GLN A 191 -5.04 -1.54 -10.04
N SER A 192 -3.92 -1.59 -10.77
CA SER A 192 -3.34 -2.81 -11.33
C SER A 192 -2.30 -3.45 -10.42
N VAL A 193 -1.92 -2.79 -9.33
CA VAL A 193 -1.00 -3.32 -8.32
C VAL A 193 -1.81 -3.68 -7.07
N SER A 194 -1.72 -4.94 -6.65
CA SER A 194 -2.36 -5.42 -5.42
C SER A 194 -1.31 -5.68 -4.35
N ILE A 195 -1.64 -5.27 -3.13
CA ILE A 195 -0.99 -5.70 -1.89
C ILE A 195 -2.03 -6.47 -1.07
N ASP A 196 -1.64 -7.59 -0.48
CA ASP A 196 -2.55 -8.36 0.37
C ASP A 196 -2.81 -7.60 1.68
N ALA A 197 -3.95 -6.91 1.73
CA ALA A 197 -4.38 -6.14 2.89
C ALA A 197 -4.71 -7.01 4.12
N PHE A 198 -5.11 -8.27 3.93
CA PHE A 198 -5.33 -9.21 5.03
C PHE A 198 -4.00 -9.61 5.64
N GLU A 199 -2.97 -9.81 4.81
CA GLU A 199 -1.61 -10.08 5.26
C GLU A 199 -1.01 -8.85 5.98
N VAL A 200 -1.21 -7.63 5.46
CA VAL A 200 -0.87 -6.39 6.19
C VAL A 200 -1.47 -6.40 7.59
N LEU A 201 -2.78 -6.66 7.70
CA LEU A 201 -3.48 -6.68 8.99
C LEU A 201 -2.98 -7.80 9.91
N ARG A 202 -2.74 -9.00 9.36
CA ARG A 202 -2.22 -10.16 10.11
C ARG A 202 -0.86 -9.83 10.72
N ILE A 203 0.05 -9.26 9.93
CA ILE A 203 1.38 -8.86 10.42
C ILE A 203 1.29 -7.71 11.44
N CYS A 204 0.42 -6.71 11.22
CA CYS A 204 0.19 -5.66 12.21
C CYS A 204 -0.22 -6.26 13.57
N ARG A 205 -1.13 -7.23 13.56
CA ARG A 205 -1.56 -7.94 14.77
C ARG A 205 -0.45 -8.79 15.39
N GLN A 206 0.34 -9.48 14.59
CA GLN A 206 1.47 -10.26 15.07
C GLN A 206 2.48 -9.40 15.83
N VAL A 207 2.83 -8.23 15.27
CA VAL A 207 3.75 -7.28 15.90
C VAL A 207 3.13 -6.65 17.14
N ALA A 208 1.85 -6.23 17.07
CA ALA A 208 1.12 -5.65 18.20
C ALA A 208 0.95 -6.63 19.37
N GLY A 209 0.74 -7.92 19.08
CA GLY A 209 0.61 -8.98 20.06
C GLY A 209 1.94 -9.46 20.67
N SER A 210 3.08 -8.99 20.14
CA SER A 210 4.42 -9.45 20.54
C SER A 210 5.33 -8.29 20.94
N PRO A 211 5.26 -7.79 22.20
CA PRO A 211 6.04 -6.64 22.65
C PRO A 211 7.56 -6.78 22.48
N ASN A 212 8.09 -8.00 22.57
CA ASN A 212 9.52 -8.26 22.34
C ASN A 212 9.91 -8.14 20.87
N LEU A 213 9.06 -8.63 19.96
CA LEU A 213 9.28 -8.52 18.52
C LEU A 213 9.26 -7.05 18.09
N GLY A 214 8.21 -6.31 18.48
CA GLY A 214 8.07 -4.89 18.18
C GLY A 214 9.25 -4.06 18.68
N ARG A 215 9.69 -4.27 19.93
CA ARG A 215 10.86 -3.55 20.49
C ARG A 215 12.16 -3.87 19.76
N ARG A 216 12.39 -5.14 19.41
CA ARG A 216 13.59 -5.54 18.64
C ARG A 216 13.61 -4.88 17.27
N MET A 217 12.50 -4.92 16.54
CA MET A 217 12.39 -4.30 15.22
C MET A 217 12.53 -2.78 15.29
N ALA A 218 11.87 -2.13 16.26
CA ALA A 218 12.01 -0.69 16.54
C ALA A 218 13.47 -0.27 16.74
N THR A 219 14.23 -1.06 17.52
CA THR A 219 15.64 -0.80 17.81
C THR A 219 16.49 -0.96 16.56
N ALA A 220 16.29 -2.04 15.80
CA ALA A 220 17.00 -2.30 14.56
C ALA A 220 16.69 -1.24 13.49
N ALA A 221 15.42 -0.85 13.37
CA ALA A 221 14.95 0.21 12.47
C ALA A 221 15.64 1.54 12.77
N ARG A 222 15.65 1.99 14.03
CA ARG A 222 16.35 3.22 14.44
C ARG A 222 17.84 3.15 14.15
N LYS A 223 18.48 2.03 14.49
CA LYS A 223 19.91 1.84 14.25
C LYS A 223 20.23 2.00 12.75
N LEU A 224 19.49 1.30 11.88
CA LEU A 224 19.67 1.39 10.43
C LEU A 224 19.41 2.81 9.90
N ALA A 225 18.35 3.47 10.35
CA ALA A 225 18.03 4.85 9.97
C ALA A 225 19.18 5.82 10.28
N VAL A 226 19.75 5.72 11.48
CA VAL A 226 20.86 6.58 11.92
C VAL A 226 22.15 6.27 11.16
N GLU A 227 22.50 4.99 11.03
CA GLU A 227 23.78 4.56 10.46
C GLU A 227 23.86 4.68 8.94
N GLN A 228 22.72 4.60 8.23
CA GLN A 228 22.70 4.58 6.76
C GLN A 228 22.08 5.80 6.10
N PHE A 229 21.10 6.43 6.77
CA PHE A 229 20.25 7.44 6.16
C PHE A 229 20.29 8.80 6.86
N GLY A 230 21.00 8.95 7.99
CA GLY A 230 21.25 10.26 8.59
C GLY A 230 21.97 11.19 7.59
N TRP A 231 21.60 12.47 7.55
CA TRP A 231 22.15 13.42 6.57
C TRP A 231 23.68 13.43 6.50
N GLN A 232 24.37 13.32 7.63
CA GLN A 232 25.84 13.20 7.66
C GLN A 232 26.34 12.01 6.83
N LYS A 233 25.73 10.83 6.98
CA LYS A 233 26.07 9.61 6.24
C LYS A 233 25.70 9.66 4.78
N VAL A 234 24.61 10.35 4.45
CA VAL A 234 24.22 10.58 3.07
C VAL A 234 25.23 11.52 2.40
N ILE A 235 25.61 12.63 3.04
CA ILE A 235 26.58 13.57 2.50
C ILE A 235 27.93 12.90 2.24
N GLU A 236 28.43 12.08 3.17
CA GLU A 236 29.65 11.27 2.97
C GLU A 236 29.58 10.43 1.67
N LYS A 237 28.44 9.78 1.40
CA LYS A 237 28.22 8.99 0.16
C LYS A 237 28.18 9.86 -1.10
N TYR A 238 27.60 11.07 -1.00
CA TYR A 238 27.58 12.01 -2.13
C TYR A 238 28.98 12.53 -2.47
N GLU A 239 29.82 12.80 -1.47
CA GLU A 239 31.21 13.24 -1.70
C GLU A 239 32.04 12.19 -2.42
N ILE A 240 31.90 10.91 -2.03
CA ILE A 240 32.54 9.78 -2.73
C ILE A 240 32.06 9.70 -4.18
N ALA A 241 30.74 9.69 -4.40
CA ALA A 241 30.18 9.61 -5.75
C ALA A 241 30.58 10.81 -6.63
N TRP A 242 30.75 11.99 -6.04
CA TRP A 242 31.21 13.18 -6.76
C TRP A 242 32.65 13.00 -7.26
N GLN A 243 33.55 12.46 -6.43
CA GLN A 243 34.93 12.17 -6.82
C GLN A 243 34.99 11.17 -7.98
N ASP A 244 34.24 10.06 -7.88
CA ASP A 244 34.17 9.02 -8.92
C ASP A 244 33.73 9.59 -10.28
N VAL A 245 32.72 10.46 -10.28
CA VAL A 245 32.18 11.09 -11.50
C VAL A 245 33.20 12.07 -12.11
N THR A 246 33.96 12.80 -11.30
CA THR A 246 34.97 13.73 -11.82
C THR A 246 36.15 13.05 -12.49
N GLU A 247 36.43 11.80 -12.13
CA GLU A 247 37.52 10.99 -12.70
C GLU A 247 37.09 10.18 -13.93
N THR A 248 35.79 10.13 -14.22
CA THR A 248 35.21 9.30 -15.29
C THR A 248 34.72 10.16 -16.47
N SER A 249 35.14 9.84 -17.69
CA SER A 249 34.61 10.47 -18.91
C SER A 249 33.36 9.71 -19.41
N PHE A 250 32.24 10.41 -19.55
CA PHE A 250 30.98 9.83 -20.03
C PHE A 250 30.74 10.19 -21.50
N LEU A 251 30.74 9.20 -22.39
CA LEU A 251 30.12 9.31 -23.71
C LEU A 251 28.65 8.94 -23.57
N THR A 252 27.75 9.84 -23.96
CA THR A 252 26.30 9.57 -23.93
C THR A 252 25.72 9.60 -25.34
N GLU A 253 25.27 8.44 -25.83
CA GLU A 253 24.26 8.41 -26.87
C GLU A 253 22.90 8.74 -26.23
N LYS A 254 22.30 9.86 -26.63
CA LYS A 254 20.94 10.20 -26.22
C LYS A 254 19.97 9.55 -27.20
N SER A 255 19.35 8.44 -26.80
CA SER A 255 18.10 8.00 -27.43
C SER A 255 16.92 8.54 -26.63
N ILE A 256 15.99 9.21 -27.30
CA ILE A 256 14.73 9.65 -26.69
C ILE A 256 13.69 8.60 -27.04
N GLN A 257 13.29 7.79 -26.06
CA GLN A 257 12.11 6.93 -26.21
C GLN A 257 10.84 7.79 -26.19
N THR A 258 10.10 7.75 -27.29
CA THR A 258 8.81 8.45 -27.45
C THR A 258 7.61 7.60 -27.02
N SER A 259 7.85 6.31 -26.74
CA SER A 259 6.87 5.40 -26.14
C SER A 259 7.37 4.83 -24.83
N PHE A 260 6.48 4.83 -23.83
CA PHE A 260 6.78 4.34 -22.49
C PHE A 260 5.75 3.28 -22.10
N ASP A 261 6.19 2.04 -21.96
CA ASP A 261 5.37 0.94 -21.44
C ASP A 261 5.65 0.80 -19.94
N TYR A 262 4.68 1.23 -19.12
CA TYR A 262 4.78 1.18 -17.67
C TYR A 262 4.92 -0.25 -17.13
N PHE A 263 4.20 -1.21 -17.71
CA PHE A 263 4.27 -2.59 -17.23
C PHE A 263 5.62 -3.21 -17.58
N ALA A 264 6.08 -3.06 -18.82
CA ALA A 264 7.39 -3.56 -19.22
C ALA A 264 8.53 -2.91 -18.40
N THR A 265 8.38 -1.62 -18.07
CA THR A 265 9.41 -0.88 -17.34
C THR A 265 9.40 -1.19 -15.84
N PHE A 266 8.23 -1.29 -15.21
CA PHE A 266 8.11 -1.36 -13.74
C PHE A 266 7.61 -2.70 -13.19
N SER A 267 7.33 -3.70 -14.03
CA SER A 267 6.90 -5.05 -13.58
C SER A 267 7.85 -5.68 -12.56
N HIS A 268 9.15 -5.42 -12.66
CA HIS A 268 10.17 -5.90 -11.72
C HIS A 268 10.07 -5.33 -10.29
N TYR A 269 9.28 -4.28 -10.07
CA TYR A 269 9.02 -3.76 -8.73
C TYR A 269 8.13 -4.68 -7.91
N ALA A 270 7.23 -5.41 -8.56
CA ALA A 270 6.31 -6.32 -7.89
C ALA A 270 7.03 -7.56 -7.34
N THR A 271 6.42 -8.24 -6.38
CA THR A 271 6.90 -9.57 -5.94
C THR A 271 6.53 -10.64 -6.95
N SER A 272 5.35 -10.51 -7.56
CA SER A 272 4.86 -11.44 -8.59
C SER A 272 4.05 -10.72 -9.66
N ILE A 273 3.81 -11.43 -10.77
CA ILE A 273 2.95 -10.97 -11.85
C ILE A 273 1.62 -11.71 -11.77
N PHE A 274 0.53 -10.98 -12.00
CA PHE A 274 -0.81 -11.55 -12.04
C PHE A 274 -0.93 -12.55 -13.21
N SER A 275 -1.56 -13.69 -12.98
CA SER A 275 -1.70 -14.75 -14.00
C SER A 275 -3.13 -14.82 -14.51
N ASP A 276 -3.29 -14.76 -15.83
CA ASP A 276 -4.60 -14.93 -16.46
C ASP A 276 -5.12 -16.38 -16.39
N GLU A 277 -4.22 -17.34 -16.16
CA GLU A 277 -4.52 -18.78 -16.15
C GLU A 277 -4.67 -19.34 -14.73
N ALA A 278 -4.22 -18.62 -13.70
CA ALA A 278 -4.35 -19.07 -12.33
C ALA A 278 -5.84 -19.15 -11.92
N PRO A 279 -6.25 -20.20 -11.18
CA PRO A 279 -7.58 -20.26 -10.63
C PRO A 279 -7.70 -19.30 -9.43
N TYR A 280 -8.73 -18.47 -9.44
CA TYR A 280 -9.13 -17.60 -8.33
C TYR A 280 -10.49 -18.03 -7.79
N GLN A 281 -10.80 -17.67 -6.55
CA GLN A 281 -12.07 -17.97 -5.89
C GLN A 281 -12.53 -16.81 -5.01
N LEU A 282 -13.84 -16.74 -4.72
CA LEU A 282 -14.37 -15.73 -3.81
C LEU A 282 -13.84 -15.91 -2.38
N THR A 283 -13.36 -14.81 -1.80
CA THR A 283 -13.14 -14.72 -0.36
C THR A 283 -14.48 -14.64 0.39
N PRO A 284 -14.51 -14.78 1.72
CA PRO A 284 -15.74 -14.51 2.50
C PRO A 284 -16.34 -13.12 2.22
N SER A 285 -15.50 -12.09 2.06
CA SER A 285 -15.93 -10.74 1.68
C SER A 285 -16.48 -10.69 0.26
N GLY A 286 -15.84 -11.38 -0.69
CA GLY A 286 -16.31 -11.50 -2.07
C GLY A 286 -17.69 -12.14 -2.16
N ARG A 287 -17.95 -13.19 -1.38
CA ARG A 287 -19.28 -13.82 -1.30
C ARG A 287 -20.35 -12.86 -0.79
N ARG A 288 -20.03 -11.98 0.17
CA ARG A 288 -20.97 -10.96 0.66
C ARG A 288 -21.30 -9.92 -0.42
N ILE A 289 -20.32 -9.49 -1.22
CA ILE A 289 -20.56 -8.58 -2.34
C ILE A 289 -21.38 -9.24 -3.44
N ALA A 290 -21.05 -10.47 -3.82
CA ALA A 290 -21.82 -11.21 -4.83
C ALA A 290 -23.29 -11.42 -4.39
N ALA A 291 -23.56 -11.47 -3.09
CA ALA A 291 -24.91 -11.53 -2.53
C ALA A 291 -25.60 -10.15 -2.36
N GLY A 292 -24.98 -9.05 -2.77
CA GLY A 292 -25.51 -7.69 -2.61
C GLY A 292 -25.40 -7.13 -1.18
N GLY A 293 -24.64 -7.78 -0.30
CA GLY A 293 -24.50 -7.42 1.11
C GLY A 293 -23.44 -6.35 1.42
N LEU A 294 -22.74 -5.84 0.40
CA LEU A 294 -21.79 -4.73 0.52
C LEU A 294 -21.85 -3.85 -0.73
N VAL A 295 -21.74 -2.54 -0.56
CA VAL A 295 -21.60 -1.60 -1.68
C VAL A 295 -20.17 -1.66 -2.22
N LEU A 296 -20.01 -1.74 -3.54
CA LEU A 296 -18.70 -1.73 -4.18
C LEU A 296 -17.97 -0.40 -3.94
N PRO A 297 -16.69 -0.43 -3.50
CA PRO A 297 -15.90 0.75 -3.26
C PRO A 297 -15.32 1.36 -4.52
N LEU A 298 -16.20 1.90 -5.35
CA LEU A 298 -15.82 2.56 -6.59
C LEU A 298 -15.33 3.99 -6.32
N LEU A 299 -14.05 4.21 -6.57
CA LEU A 299 -13.50 5.56 -6.73
C LEU A 299 -14.20 6.25 -7.90
N ALA A 300 -14.51 7.54 -7.77
CA ALA A 300 -15.31 8.27 -8.76
C ALA A 300 -14.71 8.18 -10.17
N ASP A 301 -13.39 8.38 -10.29
CA ASP A 301 -12.66 8.35 -11.56
C ASP A 301 -12.48 6.93 -12.13
N LEU A 302 -12.72 5.89 -11.33
CA LEU A 302 -12.63 4.49 -11.76
C LEU A 302 -13.84 4.07 -12.59
N LYS A 303 -14.97 4.80 -12.48
CA LYS A 303 -16.20 4.49 -13.24
C LYS A 303 -16.00 4.51 -14.75
N ASP A 304 -15.06 5.32 -15.23
CA ASP A 304 -14.72 5.41 -16.66
C ASP A 304 -13.83 4.25 -17.12
N MET A 305 -13.27 3.47 -16.20
CA MET A 305 -12.24 2.44 -16.45
C MET A 305 -12.75 1.03 -16.19
N LEU A 306 -13.60 0.87 -15.17
CA LEU A 306 -14.06 -0.41 -14.68
C LEU A 306 -15.54 -0.61 -15.10
N PRO A 307 -15.82 -1.44 -16.13
CA PRO A 307 -17.17 -1.63 -16.61
C PRO A 307 -17.98 -2.39 -15.56
N VAL A 308 -18.95 -1.72 -14.92
CA VAL A 308 -19.69 -2.27 -13.77
C VAL A 308 -20.47 -3.53 -14.16
N ASP A 309 -21.09 -3.56 -15.34
CA ASP A 309 -21.84 -4.74 -15.80
C ASP A 309 -20.93 -5.97 -15.97
N LEU A 310 -19.73 -5.76 -16.52
CA LEU A 310 -18.72 -6.82 -16.65
C LEU A 310 -18.22 -7.26 -15.27
N LEU A 311 -17.94 -6.32 -14.38
CA LEU A 311 -17.52 -6.62 -13.01
C LEU A 311 -18.55 -7.49 -12.28
N MET A 312 -19.84 -7.19 -12.43
CA MET A 312 -20.92 -7.98 -11.85
C MET A 312 -21.03 -9.37 -12.51
N ALA A 313 -20.90 -9.47 -13.83
CA ALA A 313 -20.88 -10.75 -14.54
C ALA A 313 -19.69 -11.63 -14.10
N VAL A 314 -18.51 -11.02 -13.92
CA VAL A 314 -17.32 -11.68 -13.38
C VAL A 314 -17.58 -12.19 -11.97
N LEU A 315 -18.11 -11.34 -11.07
CA LEU A 315 -18.47 -11.75 -9.71
C LEU A 315 -19.44 -12.94 -9.68
N GLU A 316 -20.46 -12.92 -10.54
CA GLU A 316 -21.43 -14.02 -10.65
C GLU A 316 -20.74 -15.33 -11.10
N ALA A 317 -19.84 -15.26 -12.07
CA ALA A 317 -19.11 -16.43 -12.55
C ALA A 317 -18.28 -17.13 -11.45
N PHE A 318 -17.73 -16.38 -10.49
CA PHE A 318 -16.98 -16.93 -9.36
C PHE A 318 -17.84 -17.48 -8.21
N ARG A 319 -19.18 -17.40 -8.27
CA ARG A 319 -20.05 -17.83 -7.14
C ARG A 319 -20.02 -19.32 -6.84
N THR A 320 -19.85 -20.14 -7.87
CA THR A 320 -20.05 -21.59 -7.78
C THR A 320 -18.75 -22.38 -7.81
N ALA A 321 -17.72 -21.87 -8.50
CA ALA A 321 -16.44 -22.54 -8.63
C ALA A 321 -15.29 -21.53 -8.82
N PRO A 322 -14.05 -21.95 -8.55
CA PRO A 322 -12.88 -21.20 -8.98
C PRO A 322 -12.85 -21.01 -10.51
N ASN A 323 -12.42 -19.84 -10.96
CA ASN A 323 -12.29 -19.50 -12.39
C ASN A 323 -10.96 -18.78 -12.66
N SER A 324 -10.59 -18.65 -13.94
CA SER A 324 -9.44 -17.87 -14.39
C SER A 324 -9.87 -16.76 -15.36
N VAL A 325 -9.02 -15.76 -15.62
CA VAL A 325 -9.31 -14.74 -16.62
C VAL A 325 -9.52 -15.38 -18.00
N GLY A 326 -8.67 -16.35 -18.36
CA GLY A 326 -8.79 -17.08 -19.62
C GLY A 326 -10.15 -17.77 -19.79
N SER A 327 -10.67 -18.40 -18.74
CA SER A 327 -11.98 -19.06 -18.77
C SER A 327 -13.15 -18.07 -18.95
N LEU A 328 -12.98 -16.83 -18.51
CA LEU A 328 -13.98 -15.77 -18.55
C LEU A 328 -13.88 -14.85 -19.78
N ALA A 329 -13.01 -15.19 -20.75
CA ALA A 329 -12.83 -14.42 -21.97
C ALA A 329 -14.10 -14.25 -22.83
N HIS A 330 -15.12 -15.09 -22.61
CA HIS A 330 -16.42 -15.01 -23.27
C HIS A 330 -17.33 -13.90 -22.72
N LEU A 331 -17.05 -13.36 -21.52
CA LEU A 331 -17.86 -12.33 -20.87
C LEU A 331 -17.60 -10.92 -21.43
N GLY A 332 -16.43 -10.69 -22.05
CA GLY A 332 -16.04 -9.38 -22.55
C GLY A 332 -14.59 -9.35 -23.06
N PRO A 333 -14.10 -8.18 -23.49
CA PRO A 333 -12.72 -8.03 -23.94
C PRO A 333 -11.73 -8.49 -22.88
N MET A 334 -10.73 -9.29 -23.28
CA MET A 334 -9.75 -9.90 -22.35
C MET A 334 -9.10 -8.88 -21.40
N ALA A 335 -8.76 -7.68 -21.90
CA ALA A 335 -8.17 -6.62 -21.10
C ALA A 335 -9.10 -6.10 -19.99
N ASP A 336 -10.39 -5.95 -20.29
CA ASP A 336 -11.39 -5.48 -19.31
C ASP A 336 -11.72 -6.58 -18.31
N THR A 337 -11.80 -7.84 -18.76
CA THR A 337 -11.98 -9.00 -17.89
C THR A 337 -10.80 -9.14 -16.93
N ARG A 338 -9.55 -9.05 -17.41
CA ARG A 338 -8.35 -9.06 -16.57
C ARG A 338 -8.37 -7.93 -15.56
N PHE A 339 -8.73 -6.71 -15.98
CA PHE A 339 -8.80 -5.57 -15.07
C PHE A 339 -9.86 -5.79 -13.98
N CYS A 340 -11.04 -6.31 -14.33
CA CYS A 340 -12.07 -6.65 -13.34
C CYS A 340 -11.58 -7.71 -12.33
N VAL A 341 -11.00 -8.81 -12.80
CA VAL A 341 -10.52 -9.90 -11.91
C VAL A 341 -9.37 -9.41 -11.02
N SER A 342 -8.36 -8.76 -11.60
CA SER A 342 -7.21 -8.25 -10.83
C SER A 342 -7.62 -7.14 -9.85
N TRP A 343 -8.59 -6.30 -10.19
CA TRP A 343 -9.16 -5.32 -9.28
C TRP A 343 -9.91 -6.00 -8.12
N LEU A 344 -10.70 -7.03 -8.36
CA LEU A 344 -11.37 -7.80 -7.29
C LEU A 344 -10.36 -8.49 -6.36
N VAL A 345 -9.21 -8.96 -6.89
CA VAL A 345 -8.10 -9.46 -6.08
C VAL A 345 -7.50 -8.34 -5.22
N LYS A 346 -7.21 -7.17 -5.81
CA LYS A 346 -6.72 -6.00 -5.07
C LYS A 346 -7.62 -5.61 -3.90
N GLN A 347 -8.94 -5.63 -4.11
CA GLN A 347 -9.91 -5.29 -3.07
C GLN A 347 -10.14 -6.42 -2.04
N GLY A 348 -9.52 -7.59 -2.23
CA GLY A 348 -9.65 -8.74 -1.34
C GLY A 348 -10.99 -9.49 -1.48
N PHE A 349 -11.65 -9.38 -2.63
CA PHE A 349 -12.88 -10.12 -2.94
C PHE A 349 -12.60 -11.45 -3.65
N LEU A 350 -11.47 -11.53 -4.34
CA LEU A 350 -10.93 -12.77 -4.90
C LEU A 350 -9.57 -13.08 -4.27
N GLU A 351 -9.28 -14.36 -4.14
CA GLU A 351 -7.97 -14.90 -3.74
C GLU A 351 -7.58 -16.02 -4.71
N MET A 352 -6.29 -16.31 -4.84
CA MET A 352 -5.84 -17.45 -5.63
C MET A 352 -6.30 -18.73 -4.95
N ALA A 353 -6.97 -19.62 -5.68
CA ALA A 353 -7.38 -20.91 -5.15
C ALA A 353 -6.12 -21.75 -4.89
N LEU A 354 -5.99 -22.26 -3.67
CA LEU A 354 -4.95 -23.25 -3.37
C LEU A 354 -5.17 -24.46 -4.26
N ALA A 355 -4.11 -24.98 -4.89
CA ALA A 355 -4.19 -26.27 -5.57
C ALA A 355 -4.74 -27.31 -4.58
N PRO A 356 -5.69 -28.17 -4.98
CA PRO A 356 -6.16 -29.23 -4.10
C PRO A 356 -4.93 -30.03 -3.63
N HIS A 357 -4.78 -30.18 -2.32
CA HIS A 357 -3.78 -31.06 -1.73
C HIS A 357 -4.00 -32.47 -2.31
N VAL A 358 -3.21 -32.85 -3.30
CA VAL A 358 -3.03 -34.26 -3.65
C VAL A 358 -2.19 -34.83 -2.52
N GLY A 359 -2.84 -35.42 -1.52
CA GLY A 359 -2.16 -36.19 -0.49
C GLY A 359 -1.27 -37.26 -1.13
N PRO A 360 -0.21 -37.71 -0.45
CA PRO A 360 0.64 -38.77 -1.00
C PRO A 360 -0.23 -40.00 -1.30
N PRO A 361 0.02 -40.72 -2.42
CA PRO A 361 -0.71 -41.95 -2.72
C PRO A 361 -0.52 -42.94 -1.56
N CYS A 362 -1.65 -43.53 -1.13
CA CYS A 362 -1.73 -44.52 -0.05
C CYS A 362 -0.81 -45.71 -0.26
#